data_AF-A0A9E6BR42-F1
#
_entry.id   AF-A0A9E6BR42-F1
#
_cell.length_a   1.000
_cell.length_b   1.000
_cell.length_c   1.000
_cell.angle_alpha   90.00
_cell.angle_beta   90.00
_cell.angle_gamma   90.00
#
_symmetry.space_group_name_H-M   'P 1'
#
loop_
_entity.id
_entity.type
_entity.pdbx_description
1 polymer ?
#
loop_
_entity_poly.entity_id
_entity_poly.type
_entity_poly.pdbx_seq_one_letter_code
_entity_poly.pdbx_strand_id
1 'polypeptide(L)'
;MARNVARILIALRKTRRRLARFQAFRVWRVWILAVIIGVAGAYGVIAFRYAIDTVSTVAFGATEFGIVSGATSLGFSRAWAAPVIGGFVVSAILYLADRFNWLEGGRGQGIADVIEARAVGDSRISMRAGLAAATVSAVSLGAGAS
;
A
#
# COMPACT_ATOMS: atom_id res chain seq x y z
N MET A 1 -6.88 -58.78 16.49
CA MET A 1 -7.76 -57.94 15.62
C MET A 1 -8.21 -56.63 16.27
N ALA A 2 -8.57 -56.61 17.56
CA ALA A 2 -9.14 -55.42 18.25
C ALA A 2 -8.23 -54.16 18.38
N ARG A 3 -6.89 -54.31 18.46
CA ARG A 3 -5.97 -53.17 18.66
C ARG A 3 -5.87 -52.24 17.44
N ASN A 4 -6.07 -52.75 16.23
CA ASN A 4 -5.97 -51.94 15.00
C ASN A 4 -7.24 -51.08 14.81
N VAL A 5 -8.41 -51.62 15.15
CA VAL A 5 -9.68 -50.91 15.09
C VAL A 5 -9.70 -49.71 16.05
N ALA A 6 -9.20 -49.89 17.28
CA ALA A 6 -9.10 -48.81 18.26
C ALA A 6 -8.19 -47.65 17.79
N ARG A 7 -7.05 -47.96 17.16
CA ARG A 7 -6.14 -46.93 16.62
C ARG A 7 -6.78 -46.15 15.46
N ILE A 8 -7.50 -46.83 14.59
CA ILE A 8 -8.19 -46.21 13.44
C ILE A 8 -9.31 -45.29 13.93
N LEU A 9 -10.10 -45.71 14.92
CA LEU A 9 -11.17 -44.88 15.49
C LEU A 9 -10.63 -43.64 16.21
N ILE A 10 -9.50 -43.76 16.92
CA ILE A 10 -8.84 -42.62 17.57
C ILE A 10 -8.26 -41.66 16.53
N ALA A 11 -7.64 -42.18 15.47
CA ALA A 11 -7.13 -41.38 14.36
C ALA A 11 -8.27 -40.61 13.65
N LEU A 12 -9.38 -41.28 13.34
CA LEU A 12 -10.57 -40.66 12.72
C LEU A 12 -11.17 -39.57 13.62
N ARG A 13 -11.23 -39.79 14.94
CA ARG A 13 -11.73 -38.78 15.89
C ARG A 13 -10.80 -37.58 15.99
N LYS A 14 -9.48 -37.77 15.88
CA LYS A 14 -8.47 -36.71 15.89
C LYS A 14 -8.50 -35.89 14.59
N THR A 15 -8.68 -36.56 13.44
CA THR A 15 -8.83 -35.94 12.12
C THR A 15 -10.14 -35.18 11.99
N ARG A 16 -11.26 -35.73 12.49
CA ARG A 16 -12.56 -35.04 12.55
C ARG A 16 -12.50 -33.77 13.40
N ARG A 17 -11.76 -33.77 14.52
CA ARG A 17 -11.54 -32.56 15.33
C ARG A 17 -10.62 -31.53 14.66
N ARG A 18 -9.65 -31.96 13.84
CA ARG A 18 -8.84 -31.06 13.01
C ARG A 18 -9.67 -30.44 11.88
N LEU A 19 -10.53 -31.21 11.24
CA LEU A 19 -11.47 -30.74 10.21
C LEU A 19 -12.58 -29.85 10.78
N ALA A 20 -13.12 -30.14 11.95
CA ALA A 20 -14.11 -29.29 12.61
C ALA A 20 -13.54 -27.94 13.10
N ARG A 21 -12.21 -27.81 13.22
CA ARG A 21 -11.54 -26.51 13.44
C ARG A 21 -11.40 -25.69 12.15
N PHE A 22 -11.50 -26.30 10.97
CA PHE A 22 -11.77 -25.60 9.71
C PHE A 22 -13.25 -25.24 9.66
N GLN A 23 -13.70 -24.44 10.61
CA GLN A 23 -15.04 -23.88 10.60
C GLN A 23 -15.26 -23.22 9.23
N ALA A 24 -16.14 -23.81 8.40
CA ALA A 24 -16.53 -23.28 7.10
C ALA A 24 -16.97 -21.80 7.22
N PHE A 25 -17.52 -21.42 8.38
CA PHE A 25 -17.88 -20.05 8.71
C PHE A 25 -16.70 -19.06 8.77
N ARG A 26 -15.50 -19.53 9.15
CA ARG A 26 -14.31 -18.68 9.24
C ARG A 26 -13.63 -18.51 7.88
N VAL A 27 -13.75 -19.50 7.01
CA VAL A 27 -13.16 -19.48 5.67
C VAL A 27 -13.90 -18.48 4.77
N TRP A 28 -15.24 -18.54 4.66
CA TRP A 28 -15.98 -17.61 3.79
C TRP A 28 -15.79 -16.14 4.17
N ARG A 29 -15.68 -15.82 5.47
CA ARG A 29 -15.40 -14.46 5.94
C ARG A 29 -14.08 -13.94 5.39
N VAL A 30 -13.05 -14.79 5.36
CA VAL A 30 -11.74 -14.43 4.79
C VAL A 30 -11.84 -14.23 3.27
N TRP A 31 -12.60 -15.07 2.55
CA TRP A 31 -12.82 -14.88 1.12
C TRP A 31 -13.52 -13.56 0.80
N ILE A 32 -14.59 -13.23 1.52
CA ILE A 32 -15.29 -11.96 1.32
C ILE A 32 -14.37 -10.78 1.65
N LEU A 33 -13.62 -10.83 2.75
CA LEU A 33 -12.64 -9.80 3.07
C LEU A 33 -11.55 -9.68 2.00
N ALA A 34 -11.08 -10.79 1.43
CA ALA A 34 -10.08 -10.77 0.36
C ALA A 34 -10.62 -10.06 -0.89
N VAL A 35 -11.88 -10.33 -1.27
CA VAL A 35 -12.53 -9.62 -2.40
C VAL A 35 -12.66 -8.13 -2.09
N ILE A 36 -13.15 -7.76 -0.90
CA ILE A 36 -13.31 -6.35 -0.50
C ILE A 36 -11.96 -5.63 -0.52
N ILE A 37 -10.91 -6.22 0.06
CA ILE A 37 -9.57 -5.63 0.08
C ILE A 37 -8.99 -5.54 -1.33
N GLY A 38 -9.21 -6.54 -2.18
CA GLY A 38 -8.79 -6.51 -3.58
C GLY A 38 -9.46 -5.37 -4.37
N VAL A 39 -10.77 -5.20 -4.21
CA VAL A 39 -11.52 -4.10 -4.83
C VAL A 39 -11.06 -2.75 -4.28
N ALA A 40 -10.92 -2.62 -2.97
CA ALA A 40 -10.41 -1.40 -2.34
C ALA A 40 -9.00 -1.04 -2.81
N GLY A 41 -8.12 -2.04 -2.94
CA GLY A 41 -6.77 -1.87 -3.46
C GLY A 41 -6.77 -1.41 -4.92
N ALA A 42 -7.62 -2.00 -5.77
CA ALA A 42 -7.75 -1.61 -7.17
C ALA A 42 -8.20 -0.15 -7.32
N TYR A 43 -9.25 0.27 -6.60
CA TYR A 43 -9.68 1.67 -6.59
C TYR A 43 -8.62 2.59 -5.97
N GLY A 44 -7.90 2.12 -4.95
CA GLY A 44 -6.76 2.83 -4.37
C GLY A 44 -5.68 3.13 -5.40
N VAL A 45 -5.32 2.15 -6.23
CA VAL A 45 -4.35 2.34 -7.33
C VAL A 45 -4.88 3.35 -8.36
N ILE A 46 -6.15 3.26 -8.75
CA ILE A 46 -6.76 4.20 -9.70
C ILE A 46 -6.71 5.63 -9.13
N ALA A 47 -7.12 5.82 -7.88
CA ALA A 47 -7.07 7.11 -7.20
C ALA A 47 -5.64 7.65 -7.08
N PHE A 48 -4.68 6.78 -6.76
CA PHE A 48 -3.26 7.13 -6.67
C PHE A 48 -2.71 7.62 -8.02
N ARG A 49 -3.10 6.95 -9.12
CA ARG A 49 -2.72 7.39 -10.47
C ARG A 49 -3.30 8.76 -10.82
N TYR A 50 -4.57 9.01 -10.52
CA TYR A 50 -5.17 10.34 -10.73
C TYR A 50 -4.49 11.43 -9.88
N ALA A 51 -4.08 11.10 -8.65
CA ALA A 51 -3.33 12.03 -7.81
C ALA A 51 -1.98 12.41 -8.44
N ILE A 52 -1.21 11.42 -8.92
CA ILE A 52 0.05 11.66 -9.65
C ILE A 52 -0.20 12.53 -10.88
N ASP A 53 -1.19 12.19 -11.70
CA ASP A 53 -1.49 12.91 -12.94
C ASP A 53 -1.91 14.36 -12.68
N THR A 54 -2.66 14.60 -11.59
CA THR A 54 -3.05 15.96 -11.17
C THR A 54 -1.82 16.78 -10.78
N VAL A 55 -0.92 16.21 -9.97
CA VAL A 55 0.32 16.89 -9.56
C VAL A 55 1.22 17.14 -10.77
N SER A 56 1.38 16.13 -11.63
CA SER A 56 2.12 16.19 -12.89
C SER A 56 1.60 17.30 -13.81
N THR A 57 0.28 17.38 -13.99
CA THR A 57 -0.36 18.40 -14.83
C THR A 57 -0.15 19.80 -14.27
N VAL A 58 -0.21 19.98 -12.94
CA VAL A 58 0.06 21.28 -12.30
C VAL A 58 1.53 21.67 -12.42
N ALA A 59 2.44 20.71 -12.21
CA ALA A 59 3.88 20.95 -12.20
C ALA A 59 4.44 21.21 -13.60
N PHE A 60 4.03 20.41 -14.59
CA PHE A 60 4.63 20.39 -15.93
C PHE A 60 3.69 20.93 -17.02
N GLY A 61 2.39 21.08 -16.75
CA GLY A 61 1.40 21.47 -17.75
C GLY A 61 1.00 20.34 -18.70
N ALA A 62 1.48 19.12 -18.45
CA ALA A 62 1.19 17.91 -19.22
C ALA A 62 0.89 16.75 -18.26
N THR A 63 0.02 15.85 -18.71
CA THR A 63 -0.28 14.60 -17.99
C THR A 63 0.94 13.69 -17.95
N GLU A 64 0.99 12.74 -17.02
CA GLU A 64 2.12 11.81 -16.84
C GLU A 64 2.52 11.13 -18.17
N PHE A 65 1.53 10.68 -18.95
CA PHE A 65 1.69 10.10 -20.28
C PHE A 65 2.24 11.09 -21.33
N GLY A 66 1.93 12.36 -21.16
CA GLY A 66 2.37 13.47 -21.98
C GLY A 66 3.73 14.03 -21.60
N ILE A 67 4.31 13.67 -20.45
CA ILE A 67 5.65 14.14 -20.05
C ILE A 67 6.73 13.47 -20.89
N VAL A 68 6.63 12.16 -21.14
CA VAL A 68 7.64 11.45 -21.94
C VAL A 68 7.65 11.92 -23.41
N SER A 69 6.49 12.28 -23.95
CA SER A 69 6.34 12.80 -25.32
C SER A 69 6.48 14.33 -25.42
N GLY A 70 6.07 15.06 -24.38
CA GLY A 70 6.08 16.53 -24.27
C GLY A 70 7.33 17.12 -23.64
N ALA A 71 8.25 16.31 -23.08
CA ALA A 71 9.55 16.78 -22.58
C ALA A 71 10.36 17.57 -23.62
N THR A 72 10.08 17.38 -24.91
CA THR A 72 10.70 18.12 -26.01
C THR A 72 10.19 19.56 -26.17
N SER A 73 9.01 19.90 -25.63
CA SER A 73 8.42 21.24 -25.68
C SER A 73 8.38 21.96 -24.32
N LEU A 74 8.82 21.29 -23.26
CA LEU A 74 8.90 21.88 -21.92
C LEU A 74 10.05 22.90 -21.84
N GLY A 75 9.70 24.14 -21.48
CA GLY A 75 10.69 25.18 -21.25
C GLY A 75 11.65 24.79 -20.12
N PHE A 76 12.96 24.98 -20.34
CA PHE A 76 14.04 24.66 -19.39
C PHE A 76 13.73 25.10 -17.95
N SER A 77 13.15 26.29 -17.77
CA SER A 77 12.77 26.82 -16.46
C SER A 77 11.78 25.94 -15.70
N ARG A 78 10.78 25.35 -16.38
CA ARG A 78 9.80 24.46 -15.74
C ARG A 78 10.42 23.10 -15.41
N ALA A 79 11.30 22.60 -16.27
CA ALA A 79 11.90 21.28 -16.13
C ALA A 79 12.69 21.12 -14.81
N TRP A 80 13.40 22.16 -14.36
CA TRP A 80 14.13 22.11 -13.08
C TRP A 80 13.31 22.69 -11.91
N ALA A 81 12.49 23.72 -12.14
CA ALA A 81 11.75 24.36 -11.05
C ALA A 81 10.66 23.45 -10.47
N ALA A 82 10.01 22.63 -11.30
CA ALA A 82 8.96 21.71 -10.85
C ALA A 82 9.50 20.66 -9.84
N PRO A 83 10.59 19.91 -10.13
CA PRO A 83 11.19 19.00 -9.15
C PRO A 83 11.68 19.71 -7.87
N VAL A 84 12.27 20.90 -7.99
CA VAL A 84 12.76 21.66 -6.82
C VAL A 84 11.61 22.06 -5.90
N ILE A 85 10.57 22.68 -6.45
CA ILE A 85 9.38 23.08 -5.69
C ILE A 85 8.67 21.84 -5.14
N GLY A 86 8.56 20.78 -5.93
CA GLY A 86 8.00 19.50 -5.50
C GLY A 86 8.74 18.90 -4.31
N GLY A 87 10.07 18.93 -4.30
CA GLY A 87 10.89 18.51 -3.16
C GLY A 87 10.63 19.31 -1.88
N PHE A 88 10.46 20.63 -2.00
CA PHE A 88 10.06 21.47 -0.85
C PHE A 88 8.67 21.11 -0.33
N VAL A 89 7.70 20.88 -1.23
CA VAL A 89 6.35 20.45 -0.84
C VAL A 89 6.38 19.10 -0.15
N VAL A 90 7.09 18.12 -0.70
CA VAL A 90 7.27 16.79 -0.09
C VAL A 90 7.90 16.91 1.31
N SER A 91 8.95 17.72 1.44
CA SER A 91 9.62 17.96 2.72
C SER A 91 8.67 18.58 3.75
N ALA A 92 7.82 19.52 3.34
CA ALA A 92 6.80 20.11 4.21
C ALA A 92 5.74 19.09 4.64
N ILE A 93 5.28 18.22 3.74
CA ILE A 93 4.33 17.15 4.05
C ILE A 93 4.94 16.17 5.06
N LEU A 94 6.19 15.74 4.86
CA LEU A 94 6.88 14.85 5.78
C LEU A 94 7.08 15.49 7.15
N TYR A 95 7.49 16.76 7.20
CA TYR A 95 7.63 17.50 8.45
C TYR A 95 6.30 17.60 9.21
N LEU A 96 5.21 17.92 8.52
CA LEU A 96 3.89 17.99 9.14
C LEU A 96 3.43 16.61 9.61
N ALA A 97 3.62 15.56 8.81
CA ALA A 97 3.19 14.22 9.15
C ALA A 97 3.98 13.64 10.34
N ASP A 98 5.27 13.94 10.45
CA ASP A 98 6.06 13.62 11.65
C ASP A 98 5.54 14.40 12.87
N ARG A 99 5.30 15.71 12.71
CA ARG A 99 4.77 16.57 13.77
C ARG A 99 3.40 16.12 14.30
N PHE A 100 2.54 15.60 13.44
CA PHE A 100 1.23 15.06 13.82
C PHE A 100 1.28 13.59 14.31
N ASN A 101 2.47 12.99 14.46
CA ASN A 101 2.68 11.58 14.79
C ASN A 101 1.94 10.63 13.83
N TRP A 102 1.88 10.97 12.54
CA TRP A 102 1.31 10.11 11.51
C TRP A 102 2.37 9.18 10.91
N LEU A 103 3.60 9.67 10.76
CA LEU A 103 4.75 8.92 10.26
C LEU A 103 5.83 8.92 11.34
N GLU A 104 6.18 7.75 11.86
CA GLU A 104 7.26 7.62 12.83
C GLU A 104 8.61 7.77 12.13
N GLY A 105 9.37 8.81 12.50
CA GLY A 105 10.73 9.02 12.01
C GLY A 105 10.81 9.75 10.67
N GLY A 106 9.80 10.56 10.32
CA GLY A 106 9.83 11.47 9.17
C GLY A 106 10.07 10.84 7.80
N ARG A 107 9.84 9.52 7.66
CA ARG A 107 10.04 8.77 6.41
C ARG A 107 8.73 8.16 5.92
N GLY A 108 8.52 8.12 4.61
CA GLY A 108 7.39 7.40 4.01
C GLY A 108 7.55 5.89 4.22
N GLN A 109 6.53 5.24 4.80
CA GLN A 109 6.48 3.78 4.91
C GLN A 109 6.17 3.14 3.55
N GLY A 110 6.80 2.00 3.26
CA GLY A 110 6.68 1.29 2.01
C GLY A 110 6.40 -0.21 2.18
N ILE A 111 6.60 -0.96 1.09
CA ILE A 111 6.34 -2.41 1.06
C ILE A 111 7.24 -3.15 2.05
N ALA A 112 8.47 -2.67 2.28
CA ALA A 112 9.39 -3.24 3.25
C ALA A 112 8.81 -3.24 4.67
N ASP A 113 8.17 -2.13 5.09
CA ASP A 113 7.55 -2.03 6.40
C ASP A 113 6.34 -2.97 6.54
N VAL A 114 5.59 -3.18 5.45
CA VAL A 114 4.49 -4.16 5.43
C VAL A 114 5.02 -5.58 5.59
N ILE A 115 6.12 -5.92 4.91
CA ILE A 115 6.77 -7.23 5.00
C ILE A 115 7.31 -7.43 6.42
N GLU A 116 8.00 -6.43 6.98
CA GLU A 116 8.55 -6.48 8.35
C GLU A 116 7.43 -6.62 9.40
N ALA A 117 6.37 -5.83 9.30
CA ALA A 117 5.22 -5.91 10.20
C ALA A 117 4.56 -7.29 10.17
N ARG A 118 4.61 -8.01 9.03
CA ARG A 118 4.11 -9.38 8.89
C ARG A 118 5.10 -10.45 9.36
N ALA A 119 6.40 -10.22 9.20
CA ALA A 119 7.44 -11.20 9.50
C ALA A 119 7.89 -11.17 10.97
N VAL A 120 8.07 -9.97 11.53
CA VAL A 120 8.61 -9.75 12.89
C VAL A 120 7.53 -9.20 13.82
N GLY A 121 6.61 -8.37 13.31
CA GLY A 121 5.59 -7.69 14.11
C GLY A 121 4.25 -8.42 14.26
N ASP A 122 3.35 -7.78 14.99
CA ASP A 122 1.95 -8.23 15.20
C ASP A 122 1.05 -7.99 13.98
N SER A 123 1.61 -7.72 12.80
CA SER A 123 0.87 -7.37 11.58
C SER A 123 -0.01 -6.12 11.72
N ARG A 124 0.37 -5.22 12.62
CA ARG A 124 -0.32 -3.94 12.86
C ARG A 124 0.32 -2.87 12.01
N ILE A 125 -0.48 -2.25 11.16
CA ILE A 125 -0.05 -1.14 10.30
C ILE A 125 -1.06 -0.01 10.47
N SER A 126 -0.57 1.21 10.69
CA SER A 126 -1.42 2.39 10.82
C SER A 126 -1.94 2.81 9.45
N MET A 127 -3.27 2.84 9.29
CA MET A 127 -3.91 3.35 8.08
C MET A 127 -3.53 4.82 7.81
N ARG A 128 -3.35 5.61 8.87
CA ARG A 128 -2.95 7.03 8.76
C ARG A 128 -1.54 7.16 8.20
N ALA A 129 -0.61 6.31 8.67
CA ALA A 129 0.75 6.27 8.14
C ALA A 129 0.76 5.88 6.66
N GLY A 130 -0.03 4.86 6.29
CA GLY A 130 -0.18 4.44 4.89
C GLY A 130 -0.73 5.54 3.98
N LEU A 131 -1.76 6.28 4.42
CA LEU A 131 -2.30 7.40 3.65
C LEU A 131 -1.30 8.55 3.52
N ALA A 132 -0.61 8.92 4.60
CA ALA A 132 0.41 9.95 4.57
C ALA A 132 1.57 9.58 3.63
N ALA A 133 2.04 8.34 3.69
CA ALA A 133 3.07 7.81 2.79
C ALA A 133 2.59 7.80 1.34
N ALA A 134 1.34 7.41 1.07
CA ALA A 134 0.77 7.48 -0.27
C ALA A 134 0.69 8.93 -0.78
N THR A 135 0.31 9.90 0.05
CA THR A 135 0.30 11.32 -0.35
C THR A 135 1.71 11.81 -0.70
N VAL A 136 2.71 11.49 0.13
CA VAL A 136 4.12 11.83 -0.13
C VAL A 136 4.59 11.24 -1.45
N SER A 137 4.33 9.94 -1.69
CA SER A 137 4.71 9.27 -2.93
C SER A 137 4.02 9.85 -4.16
N ALA A 138 2.72 10.16 -4.08
CA ALA A 138 1.97 10.74 -5.19
C ALA A 138 2.53 12.11 -5.59
N VAL A 139 2.82 12.97 -4.62
CA VAL A 139 3.38 14.29 -4.86
C VAL A 139 4.82 14.20 -5.39
N SER A 140 5.63 13.31 -4.81
CA SER A 140 7.02 13.09 -5.23
C SER A 140 7.09 12.59 -6.69
N LEU A 141 6.33 11.55 -7.03
CA LEU A 141 6.28 11.00 -8.37
C LEU A 141 5.70 12.01 -9.37
N GLY A 142 4.62 12.70 -9.01
CA GLY A 142 4.03 13.74 -9.86
C GLY A 142 4.94 14.94 -10.08
N ALA A 143 5.88 15.21 -9.17
CA ALA A 143 6.90 16.26 -9.33
C ALA A 143 8.14 15.80 -10.14
N GLY A 144 8.18 14.54 -10.58
CA GLY A 144 9.26 13.99 -11.41
C GLY A 144 10.33 13.19 -10.66
N ALA A 145 10.04 12.71 -9.44
CA ALA A 145 10.90 11.74 -8.76
C ALA A 145 10.85 10.36 -9.43
N SER A 146 11.91 9.56 -9.25
CA SER A 146 12.07 8.20 -9.80
C SER A 146 12.28 7.17 -8.71
#